data_AF-A0A969W1L3-F1
#
_entry.id   AF-A0A969W1L3-F1
#
_cell.length_a   1.000
_cell.length_b   1.000
_cell.length_c   1.000
_cell.angle_alpha   90.00
_cell.angle_beta   90.00
_cell.angle_gamma   90.00
#
_symmetry.space_group_name_H-M   'P 1'
#
loop_
_entity.id
_entity.type
_entity.pdbx_description
1 polymer ?
#
loop_
_entity_poly.entity_id
_entity_poly.type
_entity_poly.pdbx_seq_one_letter_code
_entity_poly.pdbx_strand_id
1 'polypeptide(L)'
;MDISLVMSNILSPPVLFFFLGMLAIFLKSDLEIPPPLPKLFSLYLLFAIGFKGGSELSKSGVSQEVVLTMLAAILMACAVPVYTFFILRIKLDIYNAAAIAATYGSISAVTFITASSFLNELGIPFSGYMVAALALMESPAIIVGLLLIKLFADNKQDGEFSWSEVLREAFLNSSVFLLVGSLIIGALTGEKGWKVEEPFTQGIFYGVLTFFLLDMGLVAARRIKDLGQTGSFLIFFSVFIPILNAVVGIFLAKLVGMPQGNALLFSVLCASASYIAVPAAMRMTVPEANPSLYVTTALAITFPFNIIVGIPLYLFGISLLWS
;
A
#
# COMPACT_ATOMS: atom_id res chain seq x y z
N MET A 1 -4.13 -16.24 -17.94
CA MET A 1 -4.70 -14.91 -17.61
C MET A 1 -5.54 -14.48 -18.79
N ASP A 2 -6.83 -14.24 -18.58
CA ASP A 2 -7.67 -13.68 -19.63
C ASP A 2 -7.20 -12.24 -19.90
N ILE A 3 -6.87 -11.96 -21.16
CA ILE A 3 -6.40 -10.64 -21.60
C ILE A 3 -7.47 -9.58 -21.30
N SER A 4 -8.74 -9.98 -21.23
CA SER A 4 -9.88 -9.12 -20.89
C SER A 4 -9.73 -8.44 -19.52
N LEU A 5 -9.20 -9.12 -18.50
CA LEU A 5 -9.06 -8.58 -17.13
C LEU A 5 -7.97 -7.50 -17.05
N VAL A 6 -6.84 -7.73 -17.72
CA VAL A 6 -5.78 -6.73 -17.83
C VAL A 6 -6.28 -5.53 -18.62
N MET A 7 -7.01 -5.77 -19.70
CA MET A 7 -7.55 -4.71 -20.54
C MET A 7 -8.59 -3.86 -19.81
N SER A 8 -9.54 -4.46 -19.08
CA SER A 8 -10.52 -3.73 -18.26
C SER A 8 -9.84 -2.84 -17.23
N ASN A 9 -8.85 -3.38 -16.51
CA ASN A 9 -8.13 -2.62 -15.49
C ASN A 9 -7.34 -1.43 -16.09
N ILE A 10 -6.63 -1.64 -17.21
CA ILE A 10 -5.87 -0.58 -17.91
C ILE A 10 -6.81 0.50 -18.46
N LEU A 11 -7.99 0.11 -18.96
CA LEU A 11 -8.97 1.02 -19.54
C LEU A 11 -9.87 1.71 -18.50
N SER A 12 -9.67 1.43 -17.20
CA SER A 12 -10.37 2.16 -16.15
C SER A 12 -9.94 3.64 -16.14
N PRO A 13 -10.86 4.61 -16.00
CA PRO A 13 -10.50 6.03 -16.03
C PRO A 13 -9.36 6.40 -15.07
N PRO A 14 -9.34 5.96 -13.79
CA PRO A 14 -8.27 6.33 -12.89
C PRO A 14 -6.88 5.87 -13.34
N VAL A 15 -6.78 4.67 -13.95
CA VAL A 15 -5.51 4.14 -14.49
C VAL A 15 -5.11 4.88 -15.76
N LEU A 16 -6.04 5.22 -16.65
CA LEU A 16 -5.75 6.03 -17.82
C LEU A 16 -5.23 7.42 -17.44
N PHE A 17 -5.79 8.04 -16.41
CA PHE A 17 -5.31 9.32 -15.90
C PHE A 17 -3.92 9.22 -15.24
N PHE A 18 -3.58 8.10 -14.61
CA PHE A 18 -2.20 7.82 -14.19
C PHE A 18 -1.22 7.86 -15.37
N PHE A 19 -1.56 7.18 -16.48
CA PHE A 19 -0.74 7.23 -17.70
C PHE A 19 -0.70 8.61 -18.33
N LEU A 20 -1.81 9.36 -18.31
CA LEU A 20 -1.83 10.75 -18.77
C LEU A 20 -0.85 11.62 -17.96
N GLY A 21 -0.78 11.43 -16.64
CA GLY A 21 0.19 12.12 -15.79
C GLY A 21 1.63 11.78 -16.17
N MET A 22 1.94 10.51 -16.40
CA MET A 22 3.29 10.14 -16.86
C MET A 22 3.61 10.77 -18.23
N LEU A 23 2.66 10.72 -19.15
CA LEU A 23 2.79 11.24 -20.50
C LEU A 23 2.99 12.77 -20.49
N ALA A 24 2.32 13.49 -19.59
CA ALA A 24 2.51 14.92 -19.41
C ALA A 24 3.97 15.27 -19.06
N ILE A 25 4.62 14.52 -18.17
CA ILE A 25 6.04 14.72 -17.84
C ILE A 25 6.95 14.40 -19.03
N PHE A 26 6.68 13.31 -19.75
CA PHE A 26 7.50 12.91 -20.89
C PHE A 26 7.41 13.88 -22.06
N LEU A 27 6.22 14.45 -22.29
CA LEU A 27 5.99 15.51 -23.27
C LEU A 27 6.38 16.90 -22.79
N LYS A 28 6.89 17.04 -21.56
CA LYS A 28 7.26 18.32 -20.93
C LYS A 28 6.09 19.32 -20.87
N SER A 29 4.87 18.82 -20.67
CA SER A 29 3.71 19.67 -20.34
C SER A 29 3.92 20.34 -18.99
N ASP A 30 3.34 21.52 -18.83
CA ASP A 30 3.22 22.27 -17.59
C ASP A 30 2.10 21.77 -16.67
N LEU A 31 1.44 20.66 -17.03
CA LEU A 31 0.41 20.03 -16.21
C LEU A 31 0.98 19.68 -14.83
N GLU A 32 0.38 20.29 -13.81
CA GLU A 32 0.67 20.04 -12.42
C GLU A 32 -0.64 20.10 -11.62
N ILE A 33 -0.75 19.25 -10.60
CA ILE A 33 -1.81 19.36 -9.62
C ILE A 33 -1.35 20.34 -8.54
N PRO A 34 -2.06 21.47 -8.34
CA PRO A 34 -1.64 22.48 -7.38
C PRO A 34 -1.47 21.90 -5.96
N PRO A 35 -0.33 22.15 -5.27
CA PRO A 35 -0.24 21.93 -3.82
C PRO A 35 -1.29 22.81 -3.13
N PRO A 36 -2.16 22.34 -2.19
CA PRO A 36 -2.13 21.13 -1.36
C PRO A 36 -3.07 20.00 -1.81
N LEU A 37 -3.58 20.02 -3.04
CA LEU A 37 -4.64 19.11 -3.50
C LEU A 37 -4.27 17.62 -3.43
N PRO A 38 -3.05 17.17 -3.78
CA PRO A 38 -2.71 15.74 -3.67
C PRO A 38 -2.84 15.20 -2.24
N LYS A 39 -2.49 16.03 -1.25
CA LYS A 39 -2.66 15.70 0.17
C LYS A 39 -4.14 15.61 0.54
N LEU A 40 -4.96 16.53 0.07
CA LEU A 40 -6.41 16.49 0.29
C LEU A 40 -7.04 15.24 -0.33
N PHE A 41 -6.68 14.90 -1.57
CA PHE A 41 -7.17 13.70 -2.24
C PHE A 41 -6.81 12.43 -1.48
N SER A 42 -5.57 12.31 -1.00
CA SER A 42 -5.13 11.18 -0.17
C SER A 42 -5.97 11.08 1.12
N LEU A 43 -6.11 12.19 1.86
CA LEU A 43 -6.88 12.23 3.10
C LEU A 43 -8.35 11.86 2.86
N TYR A 44 -8.97 12.40 1.80
CA TYR A 44 -10.34 12.08 1.42
C TYR A 44 -10.50 10.58 1.11
N LEU A 45 -9.60 9.98 0.31
CA LEU A 45 -9.70 8.57 -0.07
C LEU A 45 -9.56 7.64 1.15
N LEU A 46 -8.64 7.96 2.06
CA LEU A 46 -8.48 7.25 3.33
C LEU A 46 -9.72 7.40 4.22
N PHE A 47 -10.24 8.63 4.35
CA PHE A 47 -11.48 8.91 5.08
C PHE A 47 -12.64 8.08 4.52
N ALA A 48 -12.86 8.13 3.20
CA ALA A 48 -13.99 7.48 2.54
C ALA A 48 -13.97 5.96 2.71
N ILE A 49 -12.80 5.34 2.52
CA ILE A 49 -12.63 3.90 2.72
C ILE A 49 -12.72 3.52 4.19
N GLY A 50 -12.09 4.28 5.09
CA GLY A 50 -12.21 4.06 6.53
C GLY A 50 -13.67 4.07 6.96
N PHE A 51 -14.40 5.13 6.59
CA PHE A 51 -15.80 5.31 6.96
C PHE A 51 -16.69 4.19 6.40
N LYS A 52 -16.53 3.84 5.12
CA LYS A 52 -17.22 2.69 4.51
C LYS A 52 -16.92 1.40 5.27
N GLY A 53 -15.63 1.13 5.51
CA GLY A 53 -15.18 -0.07 6.19
C GLY A 53 -15.74 -0.21 7.60
N GLY A 54 -15.82 0.91 8.33
CA GLY A 54 -16.46 0.99 9.64
C GLY A 54 -17.93 0.65 9.61
N SER A 55 -18.69 1.28 8.70
CA SER A 55 -20.13 1.02 8.59
C SER A 55 -20.43 -0.43 8.24
N GLU A 56 -19.63 -1.05 7.37
CA GLU A 56 -19.74 -2.48 7.05
C GLU A 56 -19.40 -3.37 8.25
N LEU A 57 -18.38 -3.01 9.05
CA LEU A 57 -17.98 -3.77 10.24
C LEU A 57 -19.11 -3.84 11.29
N SER A 58 -19.90 -2.77 11.43
CA SER A 58 -21.08 -2.77 12.31
C SER A 58 -22.14 -3.83 11.93
N LYS A 59 -22.14 -4.29 10.67
CA LYS A 59 -23.06 -5.31 10.16
C LYS A 59 -22.48 -6.72 10.31
N SER A 60 -21.17 -6.89 10.07
CA SER A 60 -20.52 -8.21 10.06
C SER A 60 -20.00 -8.69 11.42
N GLY A 61 -19.79 -7.78 12.38
CA GLY A 61 -19.18 -8.10 13.67
C GLY A 61 -17.69 -8.49 13.56
N VAL A 62 -17.08 -8.86 14.69
CA VAL A 62 -15.70 -9.38 14.75
C VAL A 62 -15.76 -10.91 14.67
N SER A 63 -15.61 -11.45 13.46
CA SER A 63 -15.58 -12.90 13.24
C SER A 63 -14.18 -13.49 13.43
N GLN A 64 -14.08 -14.81 13.53
CA GLN A 64 -12.79 -15.51 13.55
C GLN A 64 -11.95 -15.19 12.30
N GLU A 65 -12.59 -15.08 11.13
CA GLU A 65 -11.95 -14.67 9.87
C GLU A 65 -11.28 -13.29 9.99
N VAL A 66 -11.96 -12.31 10.61
CA VAL A 66 -11.40 -10.96 10.85
C VAL A 66 -10.13 -11.07 11.68
N VAL A 67 -10.18 -11.76 12.82
CA VAL A 67 -9.04 -11.90 13.73
C VAL A 67 -7.86 -12.60 13.03
N LEU A 68 -8.11 -13.72 12.35
CA LEU A 68 -7.07 -14.44 11.61
C LEU A 68 -6.48 -13.60 10.47
N THR A 69 -7.30 -12.79 9.80
CA THR A 69 -6.82 -11.87 8.76
C THR A 69 -5.92 -10.78 9.34
N MET A 70 -6.29 -10.18 10.47
CA MET A 70 -5.43 -9.18 11.14
C MET A 70 -4.11 -9.80 11.59
N LEU A 71 -4.13 -11.03 12.13
CA LEU A 71 -2.92 -11.75 12.52
C LEU A 71 -2.04 -12.08 11.32
N ALA A 72 -2.62 -12.54 10.21
CA ALA A 72 -1.89 -12.79 8.97
C ALA A 72 -1.28 -11.50 8.40
N ALA A 73 -1.99 -10.37 8.49
CA ALA A 73 -1.51 -9.07 8.04
C ALA A 73 -0.29 -8.61 8.87
N ILE A 74 -0.38 -8.66 10.20
CA ILE A 74 0.73 -8.34 11.10
C ILE A 74 1.91 -9.29 10.86
N LEU A 75 1.64 -10.59 10.70
CA LEU A 75 2.67 -11.58 10.40
C LEU A 75 3.43 -11.24 9.13
N MET A 76 2.73 -10.90 8.05
CA MET A 76 3.36 -10.49 6.79
C MET A 76 4.13 -9.18 6.94
N ALA A 77 3.57 -8.17 7.62
CA ALA A 77 4.25 -6.91 7.88
C ALA A 77 5.54 -7.06 8.70
N CYS A 78 5.61 -8.08 9.56
CA CYS A 78 6.84 -8.41 10.29
C CYS A 78 7.80 -9.30 9.47
N ALA A 79 7.29 -10.29 8.75
CA ALA A 79 8.11 -11.28 8.06
C ALA A 79 8.78 -10.70 6.81
N VAL A 80 8.05 -9.89 6.02
CA VAL A 80 8.53 -9.34 4.76
C VAL A 80 9.81 -8.52 4.93
N PRO A 81 9.90 -7.55 5.86
CA PRO A 81 11.15 -6.82 6.06
C PRO A 81 12.31 -7.73 6.47
N VAL A 82 12.06 -8.78 7.26
CA VAL A 82 13.14 -9.67 7.73
C VAL A 82 13.83 -10.39 6.58
N TYR A 83 13.10 -11.13 5.74
CA TYR A 83 13.77 -11.86 4.67
C TYR A 83 14.23 -10.95 3.54
N THR A 84 13.48 -9.90 3.21
CA THR A 84 13.89 -8.96 2.15
C THR A 84 15.16 -8.22 2.53
N PHE A 85 15.35 -7.88 3.81
CA PHE A 85 16.59 -7.30 4.31
C PHE A 85 17.81 -8.18 3.96
N PHE A 86 17.75 -9.49 4.25
CA PHE A 86 18.87 -10.38 3.94
C PHE A 86 19.13 -10.51 2.44
N ILE A 87 18.08 -10.48 1.60
CA ILE A 87 18.22 -10.43 0.14
C ILE A 87 18.91 -9.14 -0.28
N LEU A 88 18.46 -7.99 0.23
CA LEU A 88 18.99 -6.67 -0.12
C LEU A 88 20.44 -6.48 0.35
N ARG A 89 20.81 -7.06 1.48
CA ARG A 89 22.17 -7.05 2.04
C ARG A 89 23.23 -7.69 1.15
N ILE A 90 22.82 -8.47 0.14
CA ILE A 90 23.73 -9.02 -0.88
C ILE A 90 24.42 -7.88 -1.67
N LYS A 91 23.76 -6.73 -1.85
CA LYS A 91 24.25 -5.62 -2.69
C LYS A 91 24.25 -4.25 -2.02
N LEU A 92 23.44 -4.03 -0.99
CA LEU A 92 23.28 -2.73 -0.34
C LEU A 92 23.83 -2.76 1.08
N ASP A 93 24.25 -1.62 1.60
CA ASP A 93 24.57 -1.44 3.02
C ASP A 93 23.34 -1.65 3.94
N ILE A 94 23.58 -1.70 5.24
CA ILE A 94 22.58 -2.03 6.25
C ILE A 94 21.43 -1.03 6.27
N TYR A 95 21.73 0.26 6.18
CA TYR A 95 20.73 1.32 6.26
C TYR A 95 19.80 1.30 5.05
N ASN A 96 20.37 1.22 3.85
CA ASN A 96 19.59 1.12 2.61
C ASN A 96 18.80 -0.18 2.52
N ALA A 97 19.38 -1.31 2.91
CA ALA A 97 18.70 -2.61 2.91
C ALA A 97 17.49 -2.60 3.86
N ALA A 98 17.65 -2.09 5.09
CA ALA A 98 16.58 -2.06 6.06
C ALA A 98 15.46 -1.07 5.70
N ALA A 99 15.81 0.09 5.16
CA ALA A 99 14.82 1.07 4.70
C ALA A 99 13.95 0.51 3.55
N ILE A 100 14.58 -0.12 2.56
CA ILE A 100 13.84 -0.77 1.46
C ILE A 100 13.04 -1.97 2.00
N ALA A 101 13.60 -2.78 2.89
CA ALA A 101 12.89 -3.90 3.48
C ALA A 101 11.62 -3.46 4.23
N ALA A 102 11.70 -2.40 5.05
CA ALA A 102 10.56 -1.79 5.70
C ALA A 102 9.53 -1.26 4.69
N THR A 103 10.01 -0.64 3.60
CA THR A 103 9.15 -0.16 2.51
C THR A 103 8.32 -1.29 1.90
N TYR A 104 8.91 -2.46 1.63
CA TYR A 104 8.21 -3.60 1.02
C TYR A 104 7.40 -4.47 2.00
N GLY A 105 7.69 -4.39 3.31
CA GLY A 105 6.81 -5.01 4.31
C GLY A 105 5.63 -4.14 4.71
N SER A 106 5.71 -2.84 4.44
CA SER A 106 4.62 -1.90 4.60
C SER A 106 3.75 -1.88 3.34
N ILE A 107 2.70 -1.05 3.35
CA ILE A 107 1.64 -1.10 2.34
C ILE A 107 1.57 0.19 1.50
N SER A 108 0.78 0.12 0.42
CA SER A 108 0.34 1.29 -0.33
C SER A 108 -1.17 1.40 -0.24
N ALA A 109 -1.65 2.45 0.44
CA ALA A 109 -3.08 2.74 0.49
C ALA A 109 -3.67 2.94 -0.91
N VAL A 110 -2.88 3.50 -1.82
CA VAL A 110 -3.28 3.76 -3.20
C VAL A 110 -3.45 2.45 -3.98
N THR A 111 -2.51 1.52 -3.85
CA THR A 111 -2.62 0.21 -4.52
C THR A 111 -3.83 -0.56 -3.99
N PHE A 112 -4.11 -0.46 -2.68
CA PHE A 112 -5.33 -1.01 -2.08
C PHE A 112 -6.61 -0.36 -2.62
N ILE A 113 -6.62 0.97 -2.73
CA ILE A 113 -7.74 1.74 -3.32
C ILE A 113 -8.00 1.26 -4.76
N THR A 114 -6.94 1.14 -5.57
CA THR A 114 -7.09 0.69 -6.96
C THR A 114 -7.56 -0.75 -7.05
N ALA A 115 -7.06 -1.65 -6.20
CA ALA A 115 -7.54 -3.03 -6.15
C ALA A 115 -9.01 -3.12 -5.72
N SER A 116 -9.42 -2.30 -4.74
CA SER A 116 -10.82 -2.21 -4.30
C SER A 116 -11.73 -1.70 -5.42
N SER A 117 -11.26 -0.70 -6.17
CA SER A 117 -11.92 -0.18 -7.36
C SER A 117 -12.09 -1.26 -8.43
N PHE A 118 -11.02 -2.00 -8.72
CA PHE A 118 -11.04 -3.10 -9.68
C PHE A 118 -12.04 -4.21 -9.28
N LEU A 119 -12.09 -4.57 -7.99
CA LEU A 119 -13.10 -5.52 -7.49
C LEU A 119 -14.53 -5.00 -7.66
N ASN A 120 -14.78 -3.72 -7.38
CA ASN A 120 -16.10 -3.11 -7.58
C ASN A 120 -16.52 -3.13 -9.05
N GLU A 121 -15.61 -2.86 -9.98
CA GLU A 121 -15.88 -2.91 -11.43
C GLU A 121 -16.24 -4.34 -11.88
N LEU A 122 -15.58 -5.34 -11.32
CA LEU A 122 -15.88 -6.75 -11.57
C LEU A 122 -17.09 -7.29 -10.78
N GLY A 123 -17.68 -6.48 -9.90
CA GLY A 123 -18.78 -6.92 -9.02
C GLY A 123 -18.37 -8.00 -8.01
N ILE A 124 -17.08 -8.11 -7.68
CA ILE A 124 -16.58 -9.07 -6.69
C ILE A 124 -16.65 -8.42 -5.30
N PRO A 125 -17.46 -8.93 -4.37
CA PRO A 125 -17.59 -8.36 -3.05
C PRO A 125 -16.33 -8.56 -2.22
N PHE A 126 -16.03 -7.59 -1.37
CA PHE A 126 -14.98 -7.64 -0.35
C PHE A 126 -15.49 -6.97 0.92
N SER A 127 -14.80 -7.20 2.03
CA SER A 127 -15.23 -6.77 3.35
C SER A 127 -14.49 -5.52 3.83
N GLY A 128 -15.23 -4.60 4.45
CA GLY A 128 -14.70 -3.38 5.06
C GLY A 128 -13.59 -3.56 6.10
N TYR A 129 -13.50 -4.73 6.74
CA TYR A 129 -12.42 -4.99 7.70
C TYR A 129 -11.03 -5.07 7.05
N MET A 130 -10.94 -5.24 5.73
CA MET A 130 -9.66 -5.21 5.01
C MET A 130 -8.95 -3.85 5.12
N VAL A 131 -9.71 -2.80 5.41
CA VAL A 131 -9.19 -1.47 5.72
C VAL A 131 -8.42 -1.46 7.05
N ALA A 132 -8.88 -2.24 8.03
CA ALA A 132 -8.15 -2.42 9.27
C ALA A 132 -6.86 -3.21 9.05
N ALA A 133 -6.86 -4.23 8.18
CA ALA A 133 -5.63 -4.95 7.81
C ALA A 133 -4.60 -3.99 7.22
N LEU A 134 -5.01 -3.12 6.29
CA LEU A 134 -4.16 -2.07 5.72
C LEU A 134 -3.52 -1.20 6.80
N ALA A 135 -4.31 -0.69 7.75
CA ALA A 135 -3.81 0.17 8.83
C ALA A 135 -2.79 -0.57 9.72
N LEU A 136 -3.06 -1.84 10.03
CA LEU A 136 -2.22 -2.64 10.93
C LEU A 136 -0.88 -3.05 10.33
N MET A 137 -0.73 -3.06 9.00
CA MET A 137 0.52 -3.48 8.35
C MET A 137 1.57 -2.39 8.31
N GLU A 138 1.20 -1.11 8.50
CA GLU A 138 2.13 0.00 8.34
C GLU A 138 3.18 0.05 9.46
N SER A 139 2.72 0.02 10.72
CA SER A 139 3.56 0.14 11.91
C SER A 139 4.54 -1.02 12.11
N PRO A 140 4.13 -2.30 12.01
CA PRO A 140 5.03 -3.42 12.26
C PRO A 140 6.21 -3.45 11.28
N ALA A 141 5.98 -3.09 10.01
CA ALA A 141 7.03 -3.05 9.01
C ALA A 141 8.11 -1.99 9.30
N ILE A 142 7.68 -0.79 9.73
CA ILE A 142 8.60 0.28 10.17
C ILE A 142 9.41 -0.19 11.37
N ILE A 143 8.75 -0.75 12.38
CA ILE A 143 9.38 -1.22 13.62
C ILE A 143 10.43 -2.28 13.30
N VAL A 144 10.10 -3.28 12.48
CA VAL A 144 11.04 -4.34 12.11
C VAL A 144 12.22 -3.77 11.32
N GLY A 145 12.00 -2.84 10.38
CA GLY A 145 13.07 -2.16 9.67
C GLY A 145 14.07 -1.48 10.61
N LEU A 146 13.58 -0.72 11.58
CA LEU A 146 14.42 -0.04 12.57
C LEU A 146 15.13 -1.03 13.51
N LEU A 147 14.46 -2.11 13.90
CA LEU A 147 15.08 -3.20 14.67
C LEU A 147 16.23 -3.85 13.91
N LEU A 148 16.08 -4.10 12.61
CA LEU A 148 17.14 -4.66 11.78
C LEU A 148 18.37 -3.75 11.73
N ILE A 149 18.17 -2.43 11.63
CA ILE A 149 19.28 -1.47 11.70
C ILE A 149 19.98 -1.57 13.06
N LYS A 150 19.21 -1.53 14.15
CA LYS A 150 19.75 -1.62 15.51
C LYS A 150 20.55 -2.90 15.77
N LEU A 151 20.13 -4.01 15.17
CA LEU A 151 20.77 -5.31 15.35
C LEU A 151 22.05 -5.48 14.52
N PHE A 152 22.12 -4.86 13.33
CA PHE A 152 23.18 -5.13 12.35
C PHE A 152 24.10 -3.96 12.05
N ALA A 153 23.77 -2.72 12.43
CA ALA A 153 24.64 -1.56 12.23
C ALA A 153 25.80 -1.54 13.24
N ASP A 154 27.03 -1.37 12.75
CA ASP A 154 28.26 -1.38 13.56
C ASP A 154 28.37 -0.18 14.51
N ASN A 155 27.67 0.91 14.21
CA ASN A 155 27.51 2.01 15.15
C ASN A 155 26.39 1.67 16.13
N LYS A 156 26.77 1.28 17.35
CA LYS A 156 25.97 1.58 18.53
C LYS A 156 25.84 3.10 18.63
N GLN A 157 24.96 3.70 17.84
CA GLN A 157 24.45 5.02 18.18
C GLN A 157 23.72 4.81 19.52
N ASP A 158 24.38 5.21 20.61
CA ASP A 158 23.80 5.46 21.93
C ASP A 158 22.82 6.66 21.88
N GLY A 159 22.12 6.87 20.76
CA GLY A 159 20.91 7.67 20.73
C GLY A 159 19.82 6.82 21.38
N GLU A 160 19.15 7.35 22.40
CA GLU A 160 17.97 6.71 22.96
C GLU A 160 16.97 6.46 21.83
N PHE A 161 16.85 5.21 21.39
CA PHE A 161 15.83 4.79 20.46
C PHE A 161 14.48 4.99 21.16
N SER A 162 13.85 6.12 20.87
CA SER A 162 12.60 6.53 21.50
C SER A 162 11.48 5.66 20.95
N TRP A 163 11.29 4.49 21.58
CA TRP A 163 10.18 3.59 21.28
C TRP A 163 8.83 4.30 21.36
N SER A 164 8.72 5.28 22.25
CA SER A 164 7.52 6.12 22.35
C SER A 164 7.32 6.97 21.11
N GLU A 165 8.36 7.57 20.53
CA GLU A 165 8.27 8.32 19.27
C GLU A 165 7.95 7.41 18.08
N VAL A 166 8.63 6.27 17.95
CA VAL A 166 8.38 5.32 16.85
C VAL A 166 6.94 4.79 16.91
N LEU A 167 6.47 4.38 18.09
CA LEU A 167 5.08 3.93 18.26
C LEU A 167 4.10 5.08 18.05
N ARG A 168 4.39 6.28 18.59
CA ARG A 168 3.52 7.45 18.41
C ARG A 168 3.42 7.83 16.94
N GLU A 169 4.50 7.82 16.19
CA GLU A 169 4.50 8.14 14.77
C GLU A 169 3.83 7.05 13.96
N ALA A 170 4.08 5.79 14.26
CA ALA A 170 3.45 4.68 13.57
C ALA A 170 1.91 4.63 13.77
N PHE A 171 1.41 4.94 14.98
CA PHE A 171 -0.02 4.94 15.28
C PHE A 171 -0.73 6.29 15.06
N LEU A 172 -0.03 7.42 15.23
CA LEU A 172 -0.61 8.77 15.16
C LEU A 172 -0.18 9.54 13.91
N ASN A 173 0.44 8.91 12.91
CA ASN A 173 0.58 9.59 11.62
C ASN A 173 -0.81 9.94 11.06
N SER A 174 -0.89 11.05 10.32
CA SER A 174 -2.17 11.60 9.88
C SER A 174 -3.00 10.63 9.05
N SER A 175 -2.35 9.74 8.28
CA SER A 175 -3.02 8.80 7.38
C SER A 175 -3.68 7.66 8.15
N VAL A 176 -2.92 7.00 9.02
CA VAL A 176 -3.38 5.92 9.91
C VAL A 176 -4.41 6.45 10.89
N PHE A 177 -4.14 7.60 11.52
CA PHE A 177 -5.06 8.21 12.48
C PHE A 177 -6.41 8.55 11.83
N LEU A 178 -6.39 9.17 10.65
CA LEU A 178 -7.62 9.46 9.91
C LEU A 178 -8.34 8.18 9.50
N LEU A 179 -7.63 7.19 8.97
CA LEU A 179 -8.21 5.93 8.52
C LEU A 179 -8.89 5.16 9.66
N VAL A 180 -8.18 4.95 10.77
CA VAL A 180 -8.69 4.27 11.95
C VAL A 180 -9.81 5.07 12.61
N GLY A 181 -9.65 6.40 12.70
CA GLY A 181 -10.69 7.30 13.20
C GLY A 181 -11.97 7.21 12.37
N SER A 182 -11.86 7.28 11.05
CA SER A 182 -12.98 7.12 10.12
C SER A 182 -13.62 5.74 10.22
N LEU A 183 -12.85 4.67 10.40
CA LEU A 183 -13.36 3.33 10.63
C LEU A 183 -14.14 3.21 11.93
N ILE A 184 -13.64 3.78 13.03
CA ILE A 184 -14.36 3.81 14.30
C ILE A 184 -15.65 4.63 14.16
N ILE A 185 -15.58 5.82 13.55
CA ILE A 185 -16.76 6.68 13.35
C ILE A 185 -17.80 5.98 12.46
N GLY A 186 -17.37 5.32 11.37
CA GLY A 186 -18.24 4.52 10.52
C GLY A 186 -18.92 3.39 11.29
N ALA A 187 -18.17 2.67 12.14
CA ALA A 187 -18.71 1.59 12.95
C ALA A 187 -19.70 2.08 14.02
N LEU A 188 -19.42 3.22 14.65
CA LEU A 188 -20.31 3.82 15.65
C LEU A 188 -21.58 4.41 15.05
N THR A 189 -21.50 4.96 13.83
CA THR A 189 -22.65 5.59 13.15
C THR A 189 -23.47 4.61 12.31
N GLY A 190 -22.89 3.46 11.96
CA GLY A 190 -23.55 2.34 11.29
C GLY A 190 -24.23 2.73 9.97
N GLU A 191 -25.38 2.12 9.68
CA GLU A 191 -26.12 2.35 8.44
C GLU A 191 -26.68 3.77 8.33
N LYS A 192 -27.03 4.40 9.46
CA LYS A 192 -27.54 5.77 9.47
C LYS A 192 -26.46 6.77 9.04
N GLY A 193 -25.24 6.64 9.57
CA GLY A 193 -24.10 7.44 9.12
C GLY A 193 -23.77 7.20 7.66
N TRP A 194 -23.78 5.93 7.24
CA TRP A 194 -23.55 5.55 5.85
C TRP A 194 -24.50 6.24 4.87
N LYS A 195 -25.82 6.18 5.10
CA LYS A 195 -26.80 6.81 4.19
C LYS A 195 -26.59 8.31 4.02
N VAL A 196 -26.06 9.00 5.04
CA VAL A 196 -25.79 10.45 4.98
C VAL A 196 -24.49 10.72 4.21
N GLU A 197 -23.44 9.94 4.49
CA GLU A 197 -22.10 10.17 3.94
C GLU A 197 -21.87 9.46 2.60
N GLU A 198 -22.71 8.50 2.18
CA GLU A 198 -22.54 7.73 0.94
C GLU A 198 -22.37 8.60 -0.32
N PRO A 199 -23.15 9.68 -0.55
CA PRO A 199 -22.95 10.53 -1.72
C PRO A 199 -21.55 11.16 -1.74
N PHE A 200 -21.00 11.47 -0.57
CA PHE A 200 -19.68 12.07 -0.43
C PHE A 200 -18.56 11.03 -0.37
N THR A 201 -18.77 9.84 0.18
CA THR A 201 -17.72 8.82 0.37
C THR A 201 -17.65 7.81 -0.76
N GLN A 202 -18.78 7.46 -1.37
CA GLN A 202 -18.85 6.55 -2.51
C GLN A 202 -19.17 7.29 -3.82
N GLY A 203 -20.07 8.27 -3.79
CA GLY A 203 -20.56 8.95 -4.99
C GLY A 203 -19.46 9.68 -5.79
N ILE A 204 -18.57 10.41 -5.12
CA ILE A 204 -17.46 11.14 -5.78
C ILE A 204 -16.11 10.40 -5.72
N PHE A 205 -16.08 9.20 -5.13
CA PHE A 205 -14.84 8.46 -4.85
C PHE A 205 -13.95 8.30 -6.08
N TYR A 206 -14.54 7.83 -7.19
CA TYR A 206 -13.83 7.60 -8.44
C TYR A 206 -13.31 8.90 -9.08
N GLY A 207 -14.04 10.00 -8.92
CA GLY A 207 -13.59 11.32 -9.39
C GLY A 207 -12.33 11.78 -8.65
N VAL A 208 -12.33 11.67 -7.31
CA VAL A 208 -11.16 12.04 -6.51
C VAL A 208 -9.99 11.08 -6.76
N LEU A 209 -10.26 9.77 -6.88
CA LEU A 209 -9.24 8.77 -7.22
C LEU A 209 -8.57 9.07 -8.57
N THR A 210 -9.34 9.55 -9.55
CA THR A 210 -8.82 9.92 -10.87
C THR A 210 -7.78 11.04 -10.78
N PHE A 211 -8.09 12.13 -10.05
CA PHE A 211 -7.12 13.21 -9.84
C PHE A 211 -5.92 12.78 -9.00
N PHE A 212 -6.16 11.92 -8.01
CA PHE A 212 -5.08 11.37 -7.20
C PHE A 212 -4.11 10.53 -8.04
N LEU A 213 -4.62 9.65 -8.89
CA LEU A 213 -3.78 8.83 -9.77
C LEU A 213 -3.11 9.63 -10.87
N LEU A 214 -3.74 10.70 -11.38
CA LEU A 214 -3.09 11.66 -12.25
C LEU A 214 -1.84 12.27 -11.60
N ASP A 215 -1.97 12.74 -10.35
CA ASP A 215 -0.83 13.25 -9.57
C ASP A 215 0.25 12.18 -9.39
N MET A 216 -0.13 10.96 -8.96
CA MET A 216 0.83 9.87 -8.82
C MET A 216 1.56 9.54 -10.12
N GLY A 217 0.89 9.68 -11.28
CA GLY A 217 1.51 9.54 -12.61
C GLY A 217 2.58 10.60 -12.87
N LEU A 218 2.28 11.85 -12.54
CA LEU A 218 3.26 12.95 -12.63
C LEU A 218 4.47 12.66 -11.72
N VAL A 219 4.24 12.28 -10.46
CA VAL A 219 5.32 12.02 -9.50
C VAL A 219 6.15 10.81 -9.92
N ALA A 220 5.53 9.70 -10.34
CA ALA A 220 6.21 8.51 -10.81
C ALA A 220 7.12 8.82 -12.01
N ALA A 221 6.62 9.55 -13.02
CA ALA A 221 7.43 9.91 -14.18
C ALA A 221 8.57 10.89 -13.85
N ARG A 222 8.39 11.80 -12.88
CA ARG A 222 9.48 12.66 -12.38
C ARG A 222 10.58 11.81 -11.72
N ARG A 223 10.22 10.74 -11.02
CA ARG A 223 11.15 9.80 -10.35
C ARG A 223 11.77 8.75 -11.27
N ILE A 224 11.23 8.53 -12.47
CA ILE A 224 11.81 7.57 -13.43
C ILE A 224 13.27 7.90 -13.78
N LYS A 225 13.69 9.16 -13.73
CA LYS A 225 15.10 9.54 -13.97
C LYS A 225 16.05 8.98 -12.89
N ASP A 226 15.55 8.76 -11.68
CA ASP A 226 16.31 8.25 -10.54
C ASP A 226 16.53 6.72 -10.66
N LEU A 227 15.82 6.02 -11.55
CA LEU A 227 16.02 4.57 -11.81
C LEU A 227 17.44 4.25 -12.30
N GLY A 228 18.06 5.15 -13.06
CA GLY A 228 19.43 4.95 -13.56
C GLY A 228 20.45 4.74 -12.44
N GLN A 229 20.17 5.26 -11.25
CA GLN A 229 21.02 5.14 -10.05
C GLN A 229 20.69 3.90 -9.21
N THR A 230 19.55 3.26 -9.46
CA THR A 230 18.97 2.19 -8.64
C THR A 230 19.62 0.82 -8.96
N GLY A 231 20.22 0.66 -10.14
CA GLY A 231 20.91 -0.56 -10.55
C GLY A 231 19.96 -1.72 -10.89
N SER A 232 20.40 -2.65 -11.74
CA SER A 232 19.57 -3.77 -12.21
C SER A 232 19.04 -4.66 -11.08
N PHE A 233 19.85 -4.87 -10.03
CA PHE A 233 19.46 -5.65 -8.86
C PHE A 233 18.16 -5.16 -8.23
N LEU A 234 18.03 -3.86 -7.98
CA LEU A 234 16.84 -3.29 -7.35
C LEU A 234 15.64 -3.24 -8.30
N ILE A 235 15.85 -3.11 -9.61
CA ILE A 235 14.76 -3.22 -10.59
C ILE A 235 14.15 -4.62 -10.54
N PHE A 236 14.98 -5.67 -10.58
CA PHE A 236 14.52 -7.05 -10.46
C PHE A 236 13.85 -7.30 -9.10
N PHE A 237 14.47 -6.85 -8.02
CA PHE A 237 13.86 -6.94 -6.68
C PHE A 237 12.47 -6.32 -6.65
N SER A 238 12.31 -5.12 -7.22
CA SER A 238 11.05 -4.37 -7.20
C SER A 238 9.92 -5.00 -8.00
N VAL A 239 10.23 -5.90 -8.94
CA VAL A 239 9.21 -6.64 -9.70
C VAL A 239 8.93 -8.00 -9.08
N PHE A 240 9.98 -8.74 -8.70
CA PHE A 240 9.85 -10.13 -8.27
C PHE A 240 9.39 -10.29 -6.82
N ILE A 241 9.81 -9.40 -5.91
CA ILE A 241 9.40 -9.49 -4.51
C ILE A 241 7.89 -9.27 -4.34
N PRO A 242 7.25 -8.25 -4.96
CA PRO A 242 5.80 -8.14 -4.96
C PRO A 242 5.07 -9.42 -5.38
N ILE A 243 5.53 -10.07 -6.45
CA ILE A 243 4.93 -11.32 -6.94
C ILE A 243 5.09 -12.44 -5.90
N LEU A 244 6.30 -12.59 -5.35
CA LEU A 244 6.57 -13.58 -4.31
C LEU A 244 5.66 -13.37 -3.09
N ASN A 245 5.56 -12.12 -2.62
CA ASN A 245 4.74 -11.76 -1.48
C ASN A 245 3.25 -11.97 -1.75
N ALA A 246 2.80 -11.66 -2.98
CA ALA A 246 1.43 -11.93 -3.40
C ALA A 246 1.14 -13.43 -3.36
N VAL A 247 2.03 -14.27 -3.88
CA VAL A 247 1.86 -15.74 -3.86
C VAL A 247 1.74 -16.24 -2.42
N VAL A 248 2.63 -15.81 -1.52
CA VAL A 248 2.55 -16.16 -0.09
C VAL A 248 1.24 -15.65 0.51
N GLY A 249 0.84 -14.42 0.19
CA GLY A 249 -0.42 -13.82 0.62
C GLY A 249 -1.65 -14.60 0.16
N ILE A 250 -1.67 -15.07 -1.09
CA ILE A 250 -2.75 -15.89 -1.65
C ILE A 250 -2.85 -17.22 -0.88
N PHE A 251 -1.73 -17.90 -0.62
CA PHE A 251 -1.75 -19.14 0.15
C PHE A 251 -2.22 -18.92 1.59
N LEU A 252 -1.75 -17.86 2.26
CA LEU A 252 -2.22 -17.52 3.60
C LEU A 252 -3.71 -17.17 3.61
N ALA A 253 -4.20 -16.43 2.61
CA ALA A 253 -5.62 -16.13 2.46
C ALA A 253 -6.45 -17.42 2.29
N LYS A 254 -5.92 -18.43 1.57
CA LYS A 254 -6.60 -19.72 1.41
C LYS A 254 -6.66 -20.49 2.72
N LEU A 255 -5.55 -20.48 3.48
CA LEU A 255 -5.48 -21.13 4.79
C LEU A 255 -6.40 -20.49 5.83
N VAL A 256 -6.54 -19.15 5.79
CA VAL A 256 -7.47 -18.41 6.65
C VAL A 256 -8.94 -18.61 6.22
N GLY A 257 -9.17 -18.98 4.96
CA GLY A 257 -10.52 -19.13 4.40
C GLY A 257 -11.14 -17.81 3.93
N MET A 258 -10.31 -16.84 3.52
CA MET A 258 -10.80 -15.54 3.05
C MET A 258 -11.62 -15.69 1.76
N PRO A 259 -12.74 -14.98 1.58
CA PRO A 259 -13.43 -14.84 0.31
C PRO A 259 -12.53 -14.25 -0.78
N GLN A 260 -12.85 -14.49 -2.05
CA GLN A 260 -12.03 -14.09 -3.19
C GLN A 260 -11.64 -12.60 -3.20
N GLY A 261 -12.57 -11.69 -2.91
CA GLY A 261 -12.29 -10.25 -2.84
C GLY A 261 -11.30 -9.90 -1.72
N ASN A 262 -11.48 -10.49 -0.54
CA ASN A 262 -10.58 -10.28 0.61
C ASN A 262 -9.19 -10.87 0.34
N ALA A 263 -9.13 -12.04 -0.29
CA ALA A 263 -7.88 -12.66 -0.71
C ALA A 263 -7.10 -11.76 -1.68
N LEU A 264 -7.77 -11.09 -2.64
CA LEU A 264 -7.11 -10.16 -3.54
C LEU A 264 -6.57 -8.96 -2.79
N LEU A 265 -7.39 -8.32 -1.96
CA LEU A 265 -6.97 -7.17 -1.17
C LEU A 265 -5.80 -7.52 -0.24
N PHE A 266 -5.85 -8.67 0.43
CA PHE A 266 -4.77 -9.14 1.29
C PHE A 266 -3.47 -9.38 0.51
N SER A 267 -3.57 -10.03 -0.65
CA SER A 267 -2.40 -10.30 -1.51
C SER A 267 -1.79 -9.01 -2.05
N VAL A 268 -2.62 -8.03 -2.41
CA VAL A 268 -2.18 -6.69 -2.82
C VAL A 268 -1.48 -5.97 -1.68
N LEU A 269 -1.98 -6.04 -0.44
CA LEU A 269 -1.30 -5.47 0.72
C LEU A 269 0.09 -6.11 0.89
N CYS A 270 0.20 -7.43 0.79
CA CYS A 270 1.48 -8.15 0.89
C CYS A 270 2.47 -7.77 -0.24
N ALA A 271 1.94 -7.50 -1.44
CA ALA A 271 2.72 -7.19 -2.64
C ALA A 271 3.04 -5.69 -2.81
N SER A 272 2.52 -4.83 -1.93
CA SER A 272 2.67 -3.38 -2.04
C SER A 272 3.98 -2.90 -1.44
N ALA A 273 4.25 -1.61 -1.63
CA ALA A 273 5.39 -0.93 -1.02
C ALA A 273 5.01 0.48 -0.59
N SER A 274 5.48 0.92 0.58
CA SER A 274 5.19 2.24 1.14
C SER A 274 6.13 3.31 0.61
N TYR A 275 5.54 4.39 0.10
CA TYR A 275 6.25 5.59 -0.40
C TYR A 275 5.80 6.88 0.29
N ILE A 276 5.07 6.77 1.41
CA ILE A 276 4.63 7.91 2.24
C ILE A 276 5.19 7.76 3.65
N ALA A 277 4.68 6.79 4.41
CA ALA A 277 4.98 6.67 5.83
C ALA A 277 6.39 6.16 6.13
N VAL A 278 6.83 5.09 5.45
CA VAL A 278 8.18 4.56 5.63
C VAL A 278 9.24 5.60 5.24
N PRO A 279 9.15 6.30 4.09
CA PRO A 279 10.05 7.41 3.78
C PRO A 279 10.11 8.52 4.84
N ALA A 280 8.97 8.87 5.42
CA ALA A 280 8.93 9.89 6.46
C ALA A 280 9.68 9.43 7.72
N ALA A 281 9.34 8.25 8.23
CA ALA A 281 9.98 7.66 9.39
C ALA A 281 11.50 7.48 9.18
N MET A 282 11.91 6.87 8.06
CA MET A 282 13.32 6.61 7.77
C MET A 282 14.14 7.91 7.63
N ARG A 283 13.60 8.99 7.07
CA ARG A 283 14.32 10.27 7.01
C ARG A 283 14.59 10.88 8.38
N MET A 284 13.70 10.63 9.35
CA MET A 284 13.82 11.16 10.70
C MET A 284 14.75 10.31 11.55
N THR A 285 14.66 8.98 11.43
CA THR A 285 15.35 8.05 12.33
C THR A 285 16.59 7.39 11.73
N VAL A 286 16.78 7.45 10.41
CA VAL A 286 17.87 6.80 9.67
C VAL A 286 18.39 7.71 8.55
N PRO A 287 19.06 8.83 8.90
CA PRO A 287 19.54 9.80 7.91
C PRO A 287 20.56 9.21 6.91
N GLU A 288 21.21 8.09 7.25
CA GLU A 288 22.15 7.37 6.40
C GLU A 288 21.47 6.64 5.23
N ALA A 289 20.18 6.32 5.34
CA ALA A 289 19.43 5.65 4.29
C ALA A 289 19.08 6.61 3.15
N ASN A 290 19.48 6.29 1.93
CA ASN A 290 19.24 7.10 0.75
C ASN A 290 17.76 7.06 0.33
N PRO A 291 17.02 8.18 0.43
CA PRO A 291 15.60 8.22 0.08
C PRO A 291 15.31 7.92 -1.38
N SER A 292 16.26 8.18 -2.26
CA SER A 292 16.09 7.96 -3.69
C SER A 292 15.90 6.48 -4.00
N LEU A 293 16.52 5.56 -3.26
CA LEU A 293 16.42 4.13 -3.52
C LEU A 293 15.03 3.58 -3.17
N TYR A 294 14.58 3.77 -1.93
CA TYR A 294 13.31 3.19 -1.48
C TYR A 294 12.08 3.94 -2.02
N VAL A 295 12.17 5.25 -2.29
CA VAL A 295 11.06 5.99 -2.93
C VAL A 295 10.94 5.61 -4.40
N THR A 296 12.05 5.54 -5.15
CA THR A 296 12.01 5.26 -6.60
C THR A 296 11.58 3.83 -6.87
N THR A 297 12.12 2.85 -6.14
CA THR A 297 11.73 1.45 -6.31
C THR A 297 10.24 1.24 -6.03
N ALA A 298 9.71 1.83 -4.95
CA ALA A 298 8.29 1.75 -4.62
C ALA A 298 7.39 2.47 -5.63
N LEU A 299 7.68 3.74 -5.95
CA LEU A 299 6.77 4.59 -6.72
C LEU A 299 6.93 4.47 -8.24
N ALA A 300 8.15 4.30 -8.74
CA ALA A 300 8.42 4.28 -10.17
C ALA A 300 8.45 2.87 -10.78
N ILE A 301 8.51 1.82 -9.96
CA ILE A 301 8.56 0.42 -10.43
C ILE A 301 7.39 -0.39 -9.86
N THR A 302 7.39 -0.62 -8.54
CA THR A 302 6.45 -1.52 -7.88
C THR A 302 5.01 -1.06 -8.00
N PHE A 303 4.77 0.23 -7.80
CA PHE A 303 3.43 0.81 -7.90
C PHE A 303 2.86 0.65 -9.33
N PRO A 304 3.49 1.14 -10.41
CA PRO A 304 3.01 0.93 -11.78
C PRO A 304 2.85 -0.56 -12.12
N PHE A 305 3.82 -1.40 -11.73
CA PHE A 305 3.74 -2.84 -11.96
C PHE A 305 2.49 -3.45 -11.30
N ASN A 306 2.25 -3.17 -10.03
CA ASN A 306 1.09 -3.70 -9.31
C ASN A 306 -0.22 -3.22 -9.93
N ILE A 307 -0.29 -1.96 -10.32
CA ILE A 307 -1.50 -1.39 -10.92
C ILE A 307 -1.78 -2.05 -12.27
N ILE A 308 -0.78 -2.24 -13.14
CA ILE A 308 -0.99 -2.70 -14.51
C ILE A 308 -1.12 -4.23 -14.59
N VAL A 309 -0.20 -4.92 -13.92
CA VAL A 309 0.00 -6.37 -14.06
C VAL A 309 -0.35 -7.10 -12.77
N GLY A 310 0.12 -6.61 -11.63
CA GLY A 310 0.01 -7.31 -10.34
C GLY A 310 -1.43 -7.61 -9.96
N ILE A 311 -2.30 -6.61 -9.87
CA ILE A 311 -3.71 -6.79 -9.45
C ILE A 311 -4.44 -7.85 -10.32
N PRO A 312 -4.46 -7.76 -11.66
CA PRO A 312 -5.04 -8.80 -12.51
C PRO A 312 -4.36 -10.17 -12.33
N LEU A 313 -3.03 -10.20 -12.21
CA LEU A 313 -2.25 -11.44 -12.04
C LEU A 313 -2.58 -12.14 -10.72
N TYR A 314 -2.69 -11.39 -9.62
CA TYR A 314 -3.01 -11.92 -8.30
C TYR A 314 -4.44 -12.47 -8.28
N LEU A 315 -5.40 -11.75 -8.88
CA LEU A 315 -6.78 -12.23 -9.01
C LEU A 315 -6.85 -13.52 -9.84
N PHE A 316 -6.08 -13.60 -10.92
CA PHE A 316 -5.97 -14.82 -11.72
C PHE A 316 -5.39 -15.99 -10.90
N GLY A 317 -4.36 -15.76 -10.10
CA GLY A 317 -3.84 -16.78 -9.18
C GLY A 317 -4.87 -17.25 -8.16
N ILE A 318 -5.66 -16.31 -7.62
CA ILE A 318 -6.74 -16.60 -6.66
C ILE A 318 -7.86 -17.41 -7.34
N SER A 319 -8.31 -17.04 -8.53
CA SER A 319 -9.43 -17.72 -9.20
C SER A 319 -9.13 -19.20 -9.52
N LEU A 320 -7.85 -19.54 -9.75
CA LEU A 320 -7.39 -20.92 -9.92
C LEU A 320 -7.46 -21.76 -8.63
N LEU A 321 -7.37 -21.10 -7.47
CA LEU A 321 -7.34 -21.77 -6.15
C LEU A 321 -8.68 -21.69 -5.41
N TRP A 322 -9.57 -20.76 -5.79
CA TRP A 322 -10.92 -20.57 -5.23
C TRP A 322 -12.02 -21.22 -6.07
N SER A 323 -11.65 -22.01 -7.08
CA SER A 323 -12.54 -22.89 -7.83
C SER A 323 -13.01 -24.09 -7.01
#